data_AF-A0A1X1BKR8-F1
#
_entry.id   AF-A0A1X1BKR8-F1
#
_cell.length_a   1.000
_cell.length_b   1.000
_cell.length_c   1.000
_cell.angle_alpha   90.00
_cell.angle_beta   90.00
_cell.angle_gamma   90.00
#
_symmetry.space_group_name_H-M   'P 1'
#
loop_
_entity.id
_entity.type
_entity.pdbx_description
1 polymer ?
#
loop_
_entity_poly.entity_id
_entity_poly.type
_entity_poly.pdbx_seq_one_letter_code
_entity_poly.pdbx_strand_id
1 'polypeptide(L)'
;MAGKREMKIDAPKSGLAVGLNKGHITTPIPLVKSVRPSRRKGLKTNSNTLVSEVIREVCGFAPYERHMIELIKTGSSSAQKRALKFAKKRLGTLRRAKAKNEEMIRVVELQRKRKA
;
A
#
# COMPACT_ATOMS: atom_id res chain seq x y z
N MET A 1 0.22 -18.51 -5.06
CA MET A 1 1.46 -19.21 -4.69
C MET A 1 2.27 -18.33 -3.75
N ALA A 2 2.35 -18.70 -2.47
CA ALA A 2 3.14 -17.95 -1.50
C ALA A 2 4.63 -18.11 -1.85
N GLY A 3 5.27 -17.04 -2.31
CA GLY A 3 6.70 -17.03 -2.57
C GLY A 3 7.45 -17.48 -1.31
N LYS A 4 8.38 -18.42 -1.48
CA LYS A 4 9.30 -18.85 -0.43
C LYS A 4 9.86 -17.60 0.23
N ARG A 5 9.64 -17.42 1.55
CA ARG A 5 10.33 -16.41 2.34
C ARG A 5 11.78 -16.86 2.43
N GLU A 6 12.57 -16.54 1.42
CA GLU A 6 14.01 -16.75 1.46
C GLU A 6 14.55 -16.08 2.72
N MET A 7 15.32 -16.85 3.49
CA MET A 7 16.02 -16.33 4.65
C MET A 7 17.02 -15.30 4.13
N LYS A 8 16.71 -14.01 4.21
CA LYS A 8 17.71 -12.97 3.99
C LYS A 8 18.71 -13.07 5.14
N ILE A 9 19.78 -13.81 4.90
CA ILE A 9 20.98 -13.80 5.72
C ILE A 9 21.76 -12.59 5.21
N ASP A 10 21.80 -11.53 6.01
CA ASP A 10 22.65 -10.38 5.67
C ASP A 10 24.10 -10.86 5.61
N ALA A 11 24.89 -10.33 4.66
CA ALA A 11 26.31 -10.64 4.62
C ALA A 11 26.99 -10.19 5.93
N PRO A 12 28.00 -10.94 6.43
CA PRO A 12 28.76 -10.51 7.59
C PRO A 12 29.35 -9.11 7.36
N LYS A 13 29.46 -8.33 8.45
CA LYS A 13 30.08 -6.99 8.40
C LYS A 13 31.56 -7.10 8.05
N SER A 14 32.13 -6.06 7.44
CA SER A 14 33.49 -6.08 6.90
C SER A 14 34.61 -5.94 7.94
N GLY A 15 34.29 -5.77 9.23
CA GLY A 15 35.29 -5.56 10.29
C GLY A 15 35.90 -4.15 10.28
N LEU A 16 35.51 -3.29 9.34
CA LEU A 16 36.02 -1.93 9.20
C LEU A 16 35.27 -0.94 10.10
N ALA A 17 35.94 0.13 10.53
CA ALA A 17 35.35 1.20 11.35
C ALA A 17 34.50 2.21 10.53
N VAL A 18 34.69 2.25 9.20
CA VAL A 18 34.03 3.18 8.27
C VAL A 18 33.56 2.45 7.00
N GLY A 19 32.64 3.06 6.24
CA GLY A 19 32.03 2.47 5.04
C GLY A 19 30.62 1.90 5.26
N LEU A 20 29.97 1.48 4.17
CA LEU A 20 28.55 1.09 4.18
C LEU A 20 28.27 -0.24 4.90
N ASN A 21 29.21 -1.19 4.81
CA ASN A 21 29.12 -2.50 5.48
C ASN A 21 30.02 -2.60 6.74
N LYS A 22 30.35 -1.45 7.34
CA LYS A 22 31.20 -1.36 8.53
C LYS A 22 30.60 -2.07 9.74
N GLY A 23 31.45 -2.37 10.71
CA GLY A 23 31.10 -2.98 11.99
C GLY A 23 31.82 -4.29 12.24
N HIS A 24 31.74 -4.77 13.48
CA HIS A 24 32.36 -6.01 13.90
C HIS A 24 31.74 -7.21 13.17
N ILE A 25 32.60 -8.13 12.73
CA ILE A 25 32.20 -9.37 12.06
C ILE A 25 31.38 -10.20 13.06
N THR A 26 30.07 -10.22 12.86
CA THR A 26 29.12 -10.95 13.70
C THR A 26 28.36 -11.94 12.84
N THR A 27 27.95 -13.07 13.40
CA THR A 27 27.04 -14.02 12.74
C THR A 27 25.61 -13.47 12.82
N PRO A 28 25.01 -13.03 11.70
CA PRO A 28 23.69 -12.43 11.74
C PRO A 28 22.62 -13.48 12.04
N ILE A 29 21.74 -13.20 13.01
CA ILE A 29 20.60 -14.05 13.31
C ILE A 29 19.59 -13.90 12.15
N PRO A 30 19.21 -14.98 11.46
CA PRO A 30 18.27 -14.89 10.35
C PRO A 30 16.93 -14.36 10.86
N LEU A 31 16.40 -13.31 10.21
CA LEU A 31 15.14 -12.60 10.54
C LEU A 31 13.86 -13.45 10.47
N VAL A 32 14.01 -14.77 10.30
CA VAL A 32 12.98 -15.76 9.99
C VAL A 32 12.21 -16.18 11.25
N LYS A 33 12.76 -15.93 12.44
CA LYS A 33 12.11 -16.27 13.71
C LYS A 33 10.99 -15.26 14.00
N SER A 34 9.80 -15.54 13.48
CA SER A 34 8.51 -14.88 13.76
C SER A 34 8.60 -13.36 14.00
N VAL A 35 8.21 -12.56 13.00
CA VAL A 35 8.00 -11.12 13.16
C VAL A 35 7.23 -10.86 14.47
N ARG A 36 7.83 -10.09 15.39
CA ARG A 36 7.27 -9.79 16.71
C ARG A 36 5.77 -9.43 16.57
N PRO A 37 4.86 -9.95 17.43
CA PRO A 37 3.43 -9.69 17.32
C PRO A 37 3.06 -8.21 17.20
N SER A 38 3.80 -7.31 17.86
CA SER A 38 3.63 -5.86 17.74
C SER A 38 3.80 -5.32 16.31
N ARG A 39 4.70 -5.91 15.52
CA ARG A 39 4.93 -5.57 14.10
C ARG A 39 3.86 -6.17 13.17
N ARG A 40 3.01 -7.07 13.68
CA ARG A 40 1.88 -7.63 12.92
C ARG A 40 0.61 -6.77 13.00
N LYS A 41 0.61 -5.72 13.83
CA LYS A 41 -0.54 -4.80 13.96
C LYS A 41 -0.76 -4.04 12.65
N GLY A 42 -2.00 -4.05 12.15
CA GLY A 42 -2.39 -3.34 10.92
C GLY A 42 -2.33 -4.16 9.62
N LEU A 43 -1.93 -5.44 9.68
CA LEU A 43 -2.09 -6.32 8.51
C LEU A 43 -3.57 -6.62 8.25
N LYS A 44 -3.92 -6.70 6.97
CA LYS A 44 -5.24 -7.15 6.54
C LYS A 44 -5.32 -8.68 6.66
N THR A 45 -6.29 -9.16 7.42
CA THR A 45 -6.70 -10.58 7.48
C THR A 45 -7.88 -10.81 6.54
N ASN A 46 -8.13 -12.06 6.15
CA ASN A 46 -9.27 -12.41 5.29
C ASN A 46 -10.62 -11.97 5.87
N SER A 47 -10.76 -12.03 7.20
CA SER A 47 -11.96 -11.54 7.89
C SER A 47 -12.10 -10.02 7.76
N ASN A 48 -11.00 -9.26 7.97
CA ASN A 48 -11.06 -7.80 7.90
C ASN A 48 -11.31 -7.30 6.47
N THR A 49 -10.83 -8.00 5.44
CA THR A 49 -11.14 -7.66 4.05
C THR A 49 -12.62 -7.87 3.75
N LEU A 50 -13.19 -9.02 4.14
CA LEU A 50 -14.61 -9.31 3.94
C LEU A 50 -15.52 -8.28 4.63
N VAL A 51 -15.24 -7.95 5.88
CA VAL A 51 -15.98 -6.91 6.62
C VAL A 51 -15.87 -5.54 5.93
N SER A 52 -14.68 -5.19 5.43
CA SER A 52 -14.47 -3.91 4.73
C SER A 52 -15.24 -3.84 3.40
N GLU A 53 -15.36 -4.95 2.69
CA GLU A 53 -16.11 -5.06 1.43
C GLU A 53 -17.61 -4.89 1.67
N VAL A 54 -18.17 -5.55 2.69
CA VAL A 54 -19.58 -5.41 3.09
C VAL A 54 -19.91 -3.95 3.46
N ILE A 55 -19.06 -3.30 4.28
CA ILE A 55 -19.28 -1.88 4.65
C ILE A 55 -19.26 -0.98 3.41
N ARG A 56 -18.35 -1.25 2.47
CA ARG A 56 -18.22 -0.45 1.24
C ARG A 56 -19.43 -0.59 0.33
N GLU A 57 -20.04 -1.76 0.27
CA GLU A 57 -21.27 -2.02 -0.47
C GLU A 57 -22.46 -1.29 0.14
N VAL A 58 -22.61 -1.32 1.47
CA VAL A 58 -23.73 -0.68 2.18
C VAL A 58 -23.62 0.84 2.21
N CYS A 59 -22.46 1.38 2.58
CA CYS A 59 -22.28 2.82 2.77
C CYS A 59 -21.96 3.58 1.47
N GLY A 60 -21.44 2.90 0.45
CA GLY A 60 -21.00 3.51 -0.80
C GLY A 60 -19.78 4.42 -0.65
N PHE A 61 -19.73 5.50 -1.46
CA PHE A 61 -18.60 6.42 -1.55
C PHE A 61 -18.93 7.81 -0.98
N ALA A 62 -17.97 8.38 -0.25
CA ALA A 62 -18.08 9.75 0.24
C ALA A 62 -18.08 10.76 -0.93
N PRO A 63 -18.61 11.98 -0.74
CA PRO A 63 -18.71 12.97 -1.83
C PRO A 63 -17.36 13.30 -2.49
N TYR A 64 -16.28 13.38 -1.72
CA TYR A 64 -14.94 13.65 -2.27
C TYR A 64 -14.37 12.44 -3.05
N GLU A 65 -14.78 11.22 -2.70
CA GLU A 65 -14.37 10.00 -3.41
C GLU A 65 -15.13 9.89 -4.73
N ARG A 66 -16.43 10.23 -4.74
CA ARG A 66 -17.24 10.31 -5.97
C ARG A 66 -16.64 11.28 -6.99
N HIS A 67 -16.25 12.49 -6.56
CA HIS A 67 -15.59 13.45 -7.44
C HIS A 67 -14.23 12.94 -7.96
N MET A 68 -13.50 12.19 -7.13
CA MET A 68 -12.22 11.59 -7.55
C MET A 68 -12.44 10.51 -8.61
N ILE A 69 -13.47 9.69 -8.45
CA ILE A 69 -13.89 8.67 -9.42
C ILE A 69 -14.26 9.33 -10.76
N GLU A 70 -14.99 10.45 -10.75
CA GLU A 70 -15.32 11.21 -11.97
C GLU A 70 -14.07 11.66 -12.72
N LEU A 71 -13.12 12.30 -12.02
CA LEU A 71 -11.86 12.75 -12.62
C LEU A 71 -11.03 11.59 -13.19
N ILE A 72 -11.05 10.43 -12.53
CA ILE A 72 -10.35 9.23 -13.00
C ILE A 72 -11.06 8.62 -14.22
N LYS A 73 -12.40 8.64 -14.24
CA LYS A 73 -13.20 8.12 -15.37
C LYS A 73 -12.95 8.89 -16.66
N THR A 74 -12.64 10.19 -16.59
CA THR A 74 -12.26 11.01 -17.77
C THR A 74 -11.05 10.44 -18.51
N GLY A 75 -10.15 9.70 -17.84
CA GLY A 75 -9.08 8.93 -18.50
C GLY A 75 -7.89 9.73 -19.04
N SER A 76 -7.94 11.06 -19.08
CA SER A 76 -6.84 11.90 -19.55
C SER A 76 -5.74 12.08 -18.49
N SER A 77 -4.48 12.20 -18.93
CA SER A 77 -3.32 12.39 -18.03
C SER A 77 -3.42 13.68 -17.20
N SER A 78 -4.02 14.73 -17.77
CA SER A 78 -4.29 15.99 -17.07
C SER A 78 -5.35 15.82 -15.97
N ALA A 79 -6.39 15.00 -16.21
CA ALA A 79 -7.41 14.68 -15.21
C ALA A 79 -6.85 13.83 -14.06
N GLN A 80 -5.96 12.87 -14.33
CA GLN A 80 -5.30 12.09 -13.28
C GLN A 80 -4.45 12.97 -12.35
N LYS A 81 -3.71 13.94 -12.91
CA LYS A 81 -2.95 14.92 -12.12
C LYS A 81 -3.87 15.81 -11.27
N ARG A 82 -5.04 16.18 -11.80
CA ARG A 82 -6.08 16.93 -11.06
C ARG A 82 -6.67 16.10 -9.92
N ALA A 83 -6.98 14.82 -10.15
CA ALA A 83 -7.48 13.90 -9.12
C ALA A 83 -6.49 13.80 -7.94
N LEU A 84 -5.20 13.66 -8.23
CA LEU A 84 -4.16 13.60 -7.21
C LEU A 84 -4.01 14.93 -6.44
N LYS A 85 -4.06 16.08 -7.13
CA LYS A 85 -4.06 17.40 -6.46
C LYS A 85 -5.29 17.58 -5.56
N PHE A 86 -6.47 17.16 -6.03
CA PHE A 86 -7.71 17.19 -5.26
C PHE A 86 -7.63 16.29 -4.01
N ALA A 87 -7.18 15.06 -4.17
CA ALA A 87 -6.98 14.12 -3.07
C ALA A 87 -5.98 14.64 -2.05
N LYS A 88 -4.88 15.28 -2.48
CA LYS A 88 -3.92 15.93 -1.57
C LYS A 88 -4.56 17.09 -0.81
N LYS A 89 -5.38 17.91 -1.47
CA LYS A 89 -6.12 19.01 -0.79
C LYS A 89 -7.09 18.48 0.27
N ARG A 90 -7.69 17.29 0.08
CA ARG A 90 -8.62 16.69 1.03
C ARG A 90 -7.95 15.88 2.16
N LEU A 91 -6.87 15.17 1.87
CA LEU A 91 -6.20 14.24 2.80
C LEU A 91 -4.90 14.79 3.41
N GLY A 92 -4.43 15.95 2.93
CA GLY A 92 -3.24 16.67 3.38
C GLY A 92 -1.94 16.22 2.72
N THR A 93 -1.58 14.94 2.86
CA THR A 93 -0.25 14.43 2.43
C THR A 93 -0.29 13.72 1.08
N LEU A 94 0.82 13.79 0.33
CA LEU A 94 0.94 13.11 -0.96
C LEU A 94 0.87 11.58 -0.84
N ARG A 95 1.44 11.00 0.22
CA ARG A 95 1.42 9.55 0.44
C ARG A 95 0.00 9.03 0.62
N ARG A 96 -0.83 9.73 1.41
CA ARG A 96 -2.26 9.38 1.58
C ARG A 96 -3.04 9.60 0.29
N ALA A 97 -2.77 10.68 -0.43
CA ALA A 97 -3.41 10.97 -1.70
C ALA A 97 -3.14 9.89 -2.75
N LYS A 98 -1.89 9.43 -2.89
CA LYS A 98 -1.53 8.33 -3.80
C LYS A 98 -2.24 7.03 -3.42
N ALA A 99 -2.20 6.65 -2.15
CA ALA A 99 -2.89 5.45 -1.66
C ALA A 99 -4.40 5.50 -1.95
N LYS A 100 -5.04 6.66 -1.75
CA LYS A 100 -6.46 6.83 -2.05
C LYS A 100 -6.76 6.82 -3.54
N ASN A 101 -5.90 7.43 -4.35
CA ASN A 101 -6.04 7.45 -5.79
C ASN A 101 -5.91 6.04 -6.40
N GLU A 102 -4.94 5.25 -5.94
CA GLU A 102 -4.80 3.83 -6.34
C GLU A 102 -6.05 3.02 -5.97
N GLU A 103 -6.64 3.27 -4.80
CA GLU A 103 -7.89 2.64 -4.40
C GLU A 103 -9.06 3.03 -5.34
N MET A 104 -9.19 4.31 -5.70
CA MET A 104 -10.25 4.77 -6.61
C MET A 104 -10.05 4.26 -8.05
N ILE A 105 -8.81 4.13 -8.52
CA ILE A 105 -8.49 3.52 -9.82
C ILE A 105 -8.97 2.06 -9.83
N ARG A 106 -8.65 1.27 -8.81
CA ARG A 106 -9.11 -0.13 -8.70
C ARG A 106 -10.64 -0.23 -8.69
N VAL A 107 -11.33 0.69 -8.01
CA VAL A 107 -12.79 0.75 -8.03
C VAL A 107 -13.32 0.99 -9.45
N VAL A 108 -12.74 1.95 -10.19
CA VAL A 108 -13.15 2.25 -11.57
C VAL A 108 -12.91 1.05 -12.49
N GLU A 109 -11.78 0.35 -12.33
CA GLU A 109 -11.47 -0.86 -13.08
C GLU A 109 -12.47 -1.99 -12.77
N LEU A 110 -12.80 -2.23 -11.50
CA LEU A 110 -13.83 -3.20 -11.11
C LEU A 110 -15.21 -2.85 -11.66
N GLN A 111 -15.58 -1.56 -11.64
CA GLN A 111 -16.83 -1.09 -12.25
C GLN A 111 -16.86 -1.32 -13.76
N ARG A 112 -15.74 -1.11 -14.46
CA ARG A 112 -15.64 -1.40 -15.91
C ARG A 112 -15.77 -2.89 -16.18
N LYS A 113 -15.12 -3.74 -15.38
CA LYS A 113 -15.18 -5.21 -15.50
C LYS A 113 -16.57 -5.78 -15.20
N ARG A 114 -17.32 -5.19 -14.28
CA ARG A 114 -18.70 -5.62 -13.96
C ARG A 114 -19.71 -5.21 -15.04
N LYS A 115 -19.42 -4.14 -15.79
CA LYS A 115 -20.29 -3.63 -16.85
C LYS A 115 -20.08 -4.38 -18.18
N ALA A 116 -18.87 -4.87 -18.42
CA ALA A 116 -18.55 -5.79 -19.51
C ALA A 116 -19.15 -7.17 -19.22
#